data_AF-A0A497N214-F1
#
_entry.id   AF-A0A497N214-F1
#
_cell.length_a   1.000
_cell.length_b   1.000
_cell.length_c   1.000
_cell.angle_alpha   90.00
_cell.angle_beta   90.00
_cell.angle_gamma   90.00
#
_symmetry.space_group_name_H-M   'P 1'
#
loop_
_entity.id
_entity.type
_entity.pdbx_description
1 polymer ?
#
loop_
_entity_poly.entity_id
_entity_poly.type
_entity_poly.pdbx_seq_one_letter_code
_entity_poly.pdbx_strand_id
1 'polypeptide(L)' 'MQGIRLGEVLTLRTMRGRRGNIIGRLPDGRIALFSRRSPHLDALRPNQNVECRVVHIAQATS' A
#
# COMPACT_ATOMS: atom_id res chain seq x y z
N MET A 1 14.70 -12.87 -2.22
CA MET A 1 13.62 -11.87 -2.36
C MET A 1 12.56 -12.44 -3.30
N GLN A 2 11.36 -12.75 -2.80
CA GLN A 2 10.25 -13.12 -3.69
C GLN A 2 9.57 -11.83 -4.17
N GLY A 3 9.36 -11.72 -5.48
CA GLY A 3 8.69 -10.56 -6.09
C GLY A 3 7.21 -10.52 -5.70
N ILE A 4 6.67 -9.30 -5.52
CA ILE A 4 5.23 -9.09 -5.32
C ILE A 4 4.49 -9.52 -6.59
N ARG A 5 3.36 -10.19 -6.44
CA ARG A 5 2.51 -10.62 -7.56
C ARG A 5 1.18 -9.89 -7.58
N LEU A 6 0.60 -9.73 -8.78
CA LEU A 6 -0.77 -9.25 -8.91
C LEU A 6 -1.73 -10.23 -8.24
N GLY A 7 -2.70 -9.70 -7.52
CA GLY A 7 -3.72 -10.48 -6.80
C GLY A 7 -3.28 -11.00 -5.43
N GLU A 8 -1.98 -10.92 -5.09
CA GLU A 8 -1.45 -11.29 -3.78
C GLU A 8 -2.05 -10.39 -2.68
N VAL A 9 -2.31 -10.96 -1.50
CA VAL A 9 -2.75 -10.20 -0.32
C VAL A 9 -1.53 -9.95 0.56
N LEU A 10 -1.30 -8.67 0.87
CA LEU A 10 -0.17 -8.20 1.67
C LEU A 10 -0.67 -7.44 2.89
N THR A 11 0.00 -7.64 4.02
CA THR A 11 -0.22 -6.81 5.21
C THR A 11 0.71 -5.60 5.18
N LEU A 12 0.13 -4.41 5.24
CA LEU A 12 0.82 -3.13 5.17
C LEU A 12 0.59 -2.35 6.46
N ARG A 13 1.61 -1.62 6.92
CA ARG A 13 1.41 -0.59 7.95
C ARG A 13 1.08 0.74 7.28
N THR A 14 -0.04 1.35 7.65
CA THR A 14 -0.43 2.67 7.14
C THR A 14 0.42 3.77 7.78
N MET A 15 0.81 4.74 6.97
CA MET A 15 1.61 5.90 7.39
C MET A 15 1.08 7.18 6.73
N ARG A 16 1.40 8.32 7.32
CA ARG A 16 1.10 9.63 6.73
C ARG A 16 2.20 10.02 5.73
N GLY A 17 1.81 10.27 4.48
CA GLY A 17 2.66 10.73 3.40
C GLY A 17 2.86 12.25 3.37
N ARG A 18 3.63 12.73 2.38
CA ARG A 18 4.15 14.10 2.27
C ARG A 18 3.08 15.20 2.08
N ARG A 19 1.80 14.85 1.92
CA ARG A 19 0.69 15.82 1.82
C ARG A 19 -0.51 15.46 2.71
N GLY A 20 -0.25 14.70 3.78
CA GLY A 20 -1.31 14.23 4.69
C GLY A 20 -2.08 13.02 4.17
N ASN A 21 -1.84 12.56 2.93
CA ASN A 21 -2.40 11.35 2.36
C ASN A 21 -1.91 10.10 3.11
N ILE A 22 -2.72 9.04 3.12
CA ILE A 22 -2.33 7.76 3.70
C ILE A 22 -1.60 6.92 2.65
N ILE A 23 -0.47 6.34 3.02
CA ILE A 23 0.30 5.38 2.23
C ILE A 23 0.50 4.09 3.02
N GLY A 24 0.69 2.97 2.33
CA GLY A 24 1.09 1.71 2.94
C GLY A 24 2.60 1.56 2.88
N ARG A 25 3.19 1.01 3.93
CA ARG A 25 4.60 0.60 3.94
C ARG A 25 4.70 -0.88 4.23
N LEU A 26 5.42 -1.60 3.38
CA LEU A 26 5.78 -2.99 3.60
C LEU A 26 6.92 -3.08 4.63
N PRO A 27 7.07 -4.23 5.32
CA PRO A 27 8.18 -4.45 6.26
C PRO A 27 9.57 -4.29 5.63
N ASP A 28 9.69 -4.56 4.33
CA ASP A 28 10.93 -4.40 3.56
C ASP A 28 11.20 -2.96 3.11
N GLY A 29 10.35 -2.01 3.51
CA GLY A 29 10.50 -0.59 3.22
C GLY A 29 9.88 -0.12 1.91
N ARG A 30 9.35 -1.03 1.06
CA ARG A 30 8.62 -0.63 -0.15
C ARG A 30 7.35 0.14 0.22
N ILE A 31 6.99 1.10 -0.65
CA ILE A 31 5.80 1.96 -0.49
C ILE A 31 4.69 1.45 -1.40
N ALA A 32 3.48 1.35 -0.85
CA ALA A 32 2.26 1.05 -1.57
C ALA A 32 1.32 2.26 -1.53
N LEU A 33 0.66 2.52 -2.66
CA LEU A 33 -0.41 3.51 -2.75
C LEU A 33 -1.75 2.80 -2.74
N PHE A 34 -2.73 3.37 -2.03
CA PHE A 34 -4.08 2.83 -2.01
C PHE A 34 -4.85 3.28 -3.25
N SER A 35 -5.61 2.33 -3.82
CA SER A 35 -6.47 2.63 -4.98
C SER A 35 -7.55 3.64 -4.61
N ARG A 36 -7.71 4.67 -5.45
CA ARG A 36 -8.83 5.64 -5.34
C ARG A 36 -10.20 5.02 -5.56
N ARG A 37 -10.26 3.80 -6.08
CA ARG A 37 -11.50 3.05 -6.31
C ARG A 37 -11.88 2.15 -5.13
N SER A 38 -11.04 2.08 -4.09
CA SER A 38 -11.35 1.27 -2.91
C SER A 38 -12.44 1.94 -2.07
N PRO A 39 -13.52 1.23 -1.70
CA PRO A 39 -14.55 1.77 -0.81
C PRO A 39 -14.01 2.01 0.62
N HIS A 40 -12.83 1.46 0.95
CA HIS A 40 -12.22 1.58 2.27
C HIS A 40 -11.22 2.74 2.38
N LEU A 41 -10.97 3.50 1.31
CA LEU A 41 -9.92 4.53 1.29
C LEU A 41 -10.10 5.55 2.41
N ASP A 42 -11.33 6.05 2.59
CA ASP A 42 -11.65 7.08 3.58
C ASP A 42 -11.66 6.56 5.03
N ALA A 43 -11.68 5.23 5.21
CA ALA A 43 -11.57 4.59 6.52
C ALA A 43 -10.12 4.46 7.00
N LEU A 44 -9.14 4.62 6.10
CA LEU A 44 -7.73 4.45 6.46
C LEU A 44 -7.24 5.56 7.40
N ARG A 45 -6.54 5.17 8.45
CA ARG A 45 -5.86 6.06 9.41
C ARG A 45 -4.41 5.63 9.55
N PRO A 46 -3.48 6.51 9.95
CA PRO A 46 -2.09 6.13 10.21
C PRO A 46 -1.98 5.08 11.33
N ASN A 47 -0.89 4.30 11.32
CA ASN A 47 -0.55 3.28 12.33
C ASN A 47 -1.49 2.07 12.41
N GLN A 48 -2.23 1.77 11.34
CA GLN A 48 -3.02 0.55 11.21
C GLN A 48 -2.24 -0.51 10.44
N ASN A 49 -2.45 -1.77 10.78
CA ASN A 49 -2.09 -2.89 9.90
C ASN A 49 -3.31 -3.24 9.06
N VAL A 50 -3.17 -3.22 7.75
CA VAL A 50 -4.27 -3.49 6.82
C VAL A 50 -3.87 -4.57 5.82
N GLU A 51 -4.78 -5.49 5.55
CA GLU A 51 -4.64 -6.47 4.48
C GLU A 51 -5.11 -5.87 3.16
N CYS A 52 -4.29 -5.98 2.12
CA CYS A 52 -4.54 -5.33 0.84
C CYS A 52 -4.21 -6.28 -0.29
N ARG A 53 -5.12 -6.35 -1.27
CA ARG A 53 -4.88 -7.08 -2.51
C ARG A 53 -4.11 -6.20 -3.49
N VAL A 54 -3.04 -6.74 -4.06
CA VAL A 54 -2.24 -6.04 -5.08
C VAL A 54 -3.00 -6.00 -6.39
N VAL A 55 -3.36 -4.80 -6.84
CA VAL A 55 -4.10 -4.59 -8.11
C VAL A 55 -3.24 -3.99 -9.22
N HIS A 56 -2.08 -3.43 -8.88
CA HIS A 56 -1.15 -2.82 -9.82
C HIS A 56 0.27 -2.85 -9.25
N ILE A 57 1.26 -3.08 -10.10
CA ILE A 57 2.68 -3.05 -9.75
C ILE A 57 3.35 -2.09 -10.72
N ALA A 58 3.87 -0.98 -10.20
CA ALA A 58 4.69 -0.06 -10.97
C ALA A 58 6.16 -0.39 -10.70
N GLN A 59 6.95 -0.53 -11.75
CA GLN A 59 8.42 -0.55 -11.65
C GLN A 59 8.92 0.84 -12.04
N ALA A 60 9.73 1.44 -11.19
CA ALA A 60 10.48 2.63 -11.59
C ALA A 60 11.55 2.17 -12.57
N THR A 61 11.34 2.42 -13.86
CA THR A 61 12.40 2.31 -14.86
C THR A 61 13.40 3.42 -14.55
N SER A 62 14.59 3.03 -14.08
CA SER A 62 15.77 3.91 -14.05
C SER A 62 16.37 4.02 -15.44
#